data_AF-W6PUS0-F1
#
_entry.id   AF-W6PUS0-F1
#
_cell.length_a   1.000
_cell.length_b   1.000
_cell.length_c   1.000
_cell.angle_alpha   90.00
_cell.angle_beta   90.00
_cell.angle_gamma   90.00
#
_symmetry.space_group_name_H-M   'P 1'
#
loop_
_entity.id
_entity.type
_entity.pdbx_description
1 polymer ?
#
loop_
_entity_poly.entity_id
_entity_poly.type
_entity_poly.pdbx_seq_one_letter_code
_entity_poly.pdbx_strand_id
1 'polypeptide(L)'
;MPFLLVRADGSNLSPWGRALDNIDIPAGLYTEEINKGRMQDSGNMSRLLLTSRIGSIGYARDTIREQIGLYASHKLIDYPHKLYQVCGWNGIRETHGAQLYKVLLNWAERVEMGDWEVDENGVAGGIEKFRDADTPGNWEKYQIPLSW
;
A
#
# COMPACT_ATOMS: atom_id res chain seq x y z
N MET A 1 16.05 -1.76 8.02
CA MET A 1 14.98 -1.47 8.99
C MET A 1 14.01 -0.48 8.37
N PRO A 2 12.70 -0.80 8.30
CA PRO A 2 11.67 0.15 7.86
C PRO A 2 11.48 1.27 8.89
N PHE A 3 11.13 2.48 8.42
CA PHE A 3 10.85 3.62 9.29
C PHE A 3 9.40 4.09 9.13
N LEU A 4 8.69 4.23 10.26
CA LEU A 4 7.31 4.69 10.27
C LEU A 4 7.26 6.20 10.03
N LEU A 5 6.68 6.63 8.90
CA LEU A 5 6.56 8.03 8.52
C LEU A 5 5.22 8.63 8.97
N VAL A 6 4.13 7.91 8.72
CA VAL A 6 2.76 8.33 9.09
C VAL A 6 2.14 7.22 9.91
N ARG A 7 1.77 7.51 11.15
CA ARG A 7 1.12 6.55 12.05
C ARG A 7 -0.39 6.68 11.95
N ALA A 8 -1.07 5.54 11.87
CA ALA A 8 -2.49 5.43 12.08
C ALA A 8 -2.80 4.73 13.41
N ASP A 9 -4.05 4.81 13.83
CA ASP A 9 -4.53 4.04 14.97
C ASP A 9 -4.60 2.55 14.61
N GLY A 10 -4.31 1.70 15.59
CA GLY A 10 -4.27 0.25 15.43
C GLY A 10 -2.93 -0.31 14.94
N SER A 11 -2.92 -1.61 14.71
CA SER A 11 -1.72 -2.39 14.38
C SER A 11 -2.06 -3.56 13.46
N ASN A 12 -1.04 -4.09 12.80
CA ASN A 12 -1.15 -5.35 12.08
C ASN A 12 0.18 -6.12 12.12
N LEU A 13 0.11 -7.40 11.76
CA LEU A 13 1.30 -8.23 11.60
C LEU A 13 2.24 -7.62 10.58
N SER A 14 3.49 -7.50 10.99
CA SER A 14 4.56 -6.98 10.15
C SER A 14 4.63 -7.73 8.81
N PRO A 15 4.62 -7.00 7.68
CA PRO A 15 4.81 -7.57 6.36
C PRO A 15 6.29 -7.76 6.00
N TRP A 16 7.21 -7.41 6.89
CA TRP A 16 8.66 -7.52 6.67
C TRP A 16 9.19 -8.83 7.22
N GLY A 17 9.98 -9.52 6.39
CA GLY A 17 10.71 -10.72 6.77
C GLY A 17 11.78 -10.45 7.85
N ARG A 18 12.21 -11.51 8.56
CA ARG A 18 13.33 -11.57 9.51
C ARG A 18 13.01 -11.01 10.90
N ALA A 19 13.75 -10.01 11.38
CA ALA A 19 13.70 -9.52 12.76
C ALA A 19 12.35 -8.91 13.16
N LEU A 20 11.45 -8.70 12.19
CA LEU A 20 10.09 -8.21 12.39
C LEU A 20 9.04 -9.29 12.09
N ASP A 21 9.42 -10.55 11.87
CA ASP A 21 8.45 -11.63 11.60
C ASP A 21 7.56 -11.87 12.83
N ASN A 22 6.24 -11.98 12.59
CA ASN A 22 5.22 -12.26 13.60
C ASN A 22 5.10 -11.23 14.73
N ILE A 23 5.58 -10.01 14.53
CA ILE A 23 5.40 -8.90 15.47
C ILE A 23 4.26 -8.01 14.98
N ASP A 24 3.38 -7.65 15.90
CA ASP A 24 2.33 -6.66 15.65
C ASP A 24 2.94 -5.26 15.73
N ILE A 25 2.77 -4.48 14.68
CA ILE A 25 3.38 -3.15 14.55
C ILE A 25 2.32 -2.12 14.15
N PRO A 26 2.54 -0.82 14.45
CA PRO A 26 1.55 0.21 14.16
C PRO A 26 1.11 0.21 12.69
N ALA A 27 -0.17 0.38 12.43
CA ALA A 27 -0.64 0.64 11.06
C ALA A 27 -0.15 2.02 10.59
N GLY A 28 0.07 2.19 9.29
CA GLY A 28 0.60 3.43 8.75
C GLY A 28 1.49 3.28 7.52
N LEU A 29 2.08 4.39 7.10
CA LEU A 29 2.98 4.47 5.95
C LEU A 29 4.43 4.37 6.41
N TYR A 30 5.15 3.40 5.87
CA TYR A 30 6.55 3.14 6.17
C TYR A 30 7.43 3.40 4.95
N THR A 31 8.66 3.85 5.18
CA THR A 31 9.72 3.75 4.17
C THR A 31 10.33 2.36 4.19
N GLU A 32 10.67 1.86 3.01
CA GLU A 32 11.33 0.56 2.85
C GLU A 32 12.83 0.66 3.11
N GLU A 33 13.44 -0.44 3.53
CA GLU A 33 14.88 -0.51 3.70
C GLU A 33 15.61 -0.44 2.36
N ILE A 34 16.67 0.37 2.30
CA ILE A 34 17.57 0.42 1.15
C ILE A 34 18.35 -0.90 1.08
N ASN A 35 18.03 -1.73 0.10
CA ASN A 35 18.80 -2.92 -0.20
C ASN A 35 20.05 -2.54 -1.00
N LYS A 36 21.16 -2.30 -0.30
CA LYS A 36 22.47 -1.98 -0.89
C LYS A 36 23.00 -3.04 -1.87
N GLY A 37 22.48 -4.27 -1.83
CA GLY A 37 22.82 -5.34 -2.78
C GLY A 37 22.05 -5.27 -4.10
N ARG A 38 21.00 -4.45 -4.19
CA ARG A 38 20.21 -4.24 -5.42
C ARG A 38 20.51 -2.84 -5.96
N MET A 39 21.35 -2.74 -6.99
CA MET A 39 21.84 -1.48 -7.60
C MET A 39 20.76 -0.44 -8.00
N GLN A 40 19.50 -0.86 -8.07
CA GLN A 40 18.37 -0.04 -8.52
C GLN A 40 17.48 0.44 -7.36
N ASP A 41 17.90 0.26 -6.10
CA ASP A 41 17.09 0.65 -4.95
C ASP A 41 17.27 2.15 -4.70
N SER A 42 16.25 2.91 -5.07
CA SER A 42 16.21 4.37 -4.96
C SER A 42 16.05 4.85 -3.53
N GLY A 43 15.79 3.96 -2.56
CA GLY A 43 15.62 4.31 -1.14
C GLY A 43 14.44 5.24 -0.84
N ASN A 44 13.57 5.46 -1.82
CA ASN A 44 12.36 6.28 -1.72
C ASN A 44 11.09 5.42 -1.80
N MET A 45 11.21 4.10 -1.67
CA MET A 45 10.08 3.19 -1.70
C MET A 45 9.32 3.21 -0.38
N SER A 46 8.03 2.97 -0.46
CA SER A 46 7.14 2.99 0.69
C SER A 46 6.15 1.83 0.69
N ARG A 47 5.68 1.49 1.89
CA ARG A 47 4.68 0.47 2.11
C ARG A 47 3.64 0.97 3.10
N LEU A 48 2.39 0.91 2.68
CA LEU A 48 1.25 1.20 3.52
C LEU A 48 0.80 -0.08 4.22
N LEU A 49 0.75 -0.07 5.55
CA LEU A 49 0.23 -1.14 6.38
C LEU A 49 -1.14 -0.72 6.94
N LEU A 50 -2.18 -1.42 6.53
CA LEU A 50 -3.55 -1.20 6.95
C LEU A 50 -3.89 -2.02 8.21
N THR A 51 -4.77 -1.49 9.04
CA THR A 51 -5.44 -2.21 10.14
C THR A 51 -6.31 -3.33 9.61
N SER A 52 -7.14 -3.01 8.62
CA SER A 52 -8.01 -3.95 7.92
C SER A 52 -7.38 -4.44 6.63
N ARG A 53 -7.64 -5.71 6.26
CA ARG A 53 -7.08 -6.30 5.04
C ARG A 53 -7.92 -5.95 3.82
N ILE A 54 -7.30 -5.97 2.64
CA ILE A 54 -7.95 -5.75 1.34
C ILE A 54 -7.59 -6.83 0.33
N GLY A 55 -8.47 -7.10 -0.64
CA GLY A 55 -8.25 -8.02 -1.76
C GLY A 55 -9.33 -9.10 -1.89
N SER A 56 -10.02 -9.45 -0.80
CA SER A 56 -11.05 -10.52 -0.80
C SER A 56 -12.33 -10.14 -1.55
N ILE A 57 -12.65 -8.86 -1.69
CA ILE A 57 -13.81 -8.41 -2.49
C ILE A 57 -13.47 -8.48 -3.98
N GLY A 58 -12.20 -8.30 -4.33
CA GLY A 58 -11.66 -8.56 -5.67
C GLY A 58 -11.64 -7.36 -6.60
N TYR A 59 -11.74 -6.13 -6.07
CA TYR A 59 -11.59 -4.90 -6.84
C TYR A 59 -10.22 -4.26 -6.64
N ALA A 60 -9.57 -4.51 -5.50
CA ALA A 60 -8.25 -3.98 -5.20
C ALA A 60 -7.26 -4.38 -6.28
N ARG A 61 -6.55 -3.38 -6.80
CA ARG A 61 -5.48 -3.55 -7.78
C ARG A 61 -4.17 -3.03 -7.24
N ASP A 62 -3.10 -3.67 -7.68
CA ASP A 62 -1.75 -3.24 -7.43
C ASP A 62 -1.35 -2.08 -8.36
N THR A 63 -0.12 -1.60 -8.27
CA THR A 63 0.37 -0.49 -9.12
C THR A 63 0.42 -0.84 -10.62
N ILE A 64 0.50 -2.12 -11.00
CA ILE A 64 0.48 -2.59 -12.40
C ILE A 64 -0.97 -2.90 -12.86
N ARG A 65 -1.98 -2.58 -12.04
CA ARG A 65 -3.39 -2.89 -12.28
C ARG A 65 -3.75 -4.37 -12.19
N GLU A 66 -2.86 -5.20 -11.65
CA GLU A 66 -3.11 -6.61 -11.38
C GLU A 66 -3.96 -6.76 -10.12
N GLN A 67 -4.81 -7.79 -10.09
CA GLN A 67 -5.72 -8.01 -8.98
C GLN A 67 -4.98 -8.47 -7.73
N ILE A 68 -5.08 -7.70 -6.65
CA ILE A 68 -4.54 -8.08 -5.35
C ILE A 68 -5.31 -9.30 -4.85
N GLY A 69 -4.59 -10.31 -4.37
CA GLY A 69 -5.19 -11.52 -3.82
C GLY A 69 -5.50 -12.61 -4.83
N LEU A 70 -5.34 -12.36 -6.14
CA LEU A 70 -5.57 -13.38 -7.17
C LEU A 70 -4.36 -14.32 -7.28
N TYR A 71 -4.45 -15.49 -6.63
CA TYR A 71 -3.52 -16.60 -6.86
C TYR A 71 -4.06 -17.54 -7.94
N ALA A 72 -3.16 -18.33 -8.53
CA ALA A 72 -3.47 -19.38 -9.51
C ALA A 72 -4.58 -20.37 -9.08
N SER A 73 -4.92 -20.41 -7.78
CA SER A 73 -5.99 -21.23 -7.20
C SER A 73 -7.40 -20.60 -7.24
N HIS A 74 -7.58 -19.41 -7.85
CA HIS A 74 -8.85 -18.66 -7.90
C HIS A 74 -9.45 -18.25 -6.54
N LYS A 75 -8.71 -18.42 -5.43
CA LYS A 75 -9.14 -17.95 -4.11
C LYS A 75 -8.55 -16.56 -3.86
N LEU A 76 -9.42 -15.58 -3.66
CA LEU A 76 -8.99 -14.24 -3.25
C LEU A 76 -8.53 -14.26 -1.80
N ILE A 77 -7.34 -13.69 -1.57
CA ILE A 77 -6.73 -13.59 -0.25
C ILE A 77 -6.55 -12.12 0.11
N ASP A 78 -6.88 -11.81 1.35
CA ASP A 78 -6.76 -10.51 1.95
C ASP A 78 -5.33 -10.20 2.41
N TYR A 79 -4.83 -9.02 2.04
CA TYR A 79 -3.52 -8.52 2.42
C TYR A 79 -3.62 -7.16 3.10
N PRO A 80 -2.93 -6.94 4.24
CA PRO A 80 -2.94 -5.64 4.91
C PRO A 80 -1.93 -4.64 4.31
N HIS A 81 -1.06 -5.07 3.39
CA HIS A 81 0.10 -4.26 2.99
C HIS A 81 0.36 -4.19 1.48
N LYS A 82 -0.58 -4.68 0.67
CA LYS A 82 -0.41 -4.81 -0.80
C LYS A 82 -0.91 -3.61 -1.58
N LEU A 83 -1.66 -2.69 -0.95
CA LEU A 83 -2.06 -1.44 -1.59
C LEU A 83 -0.81 -0.63 -1.95
N TYR A 84 -0.80 -0.06 -3.15
CA TYR A 84 0.35 0.67 -3.71
C TYR A 84 1.65 -0.12 -3.83
N GLN A 85 1.61 -1.45 -3.69
CA GLN A 85 2.76 -2.28 -4.00
C GLN A 85 2.71 -2.63 -5.49
N VAL A 86 3.87 -2.63 -6.13
CA VAL A 86 4.07 -3.23 -7.44
C VAL A 86 4.17 -4.72 -7.20
N CYS A 87 3.16 -5.52 -7.54
CA CYS A 87 3.19 -6.97 -7.40
C CYS A 87 3.55 -7.61 -8.75
N GLY A 88 4.49 -8.56 -8.71
CA GLY A 88 4.90 -9.30 -9.89
C GLY A 88 6.35 -9.07 -10.30
N TRP A 89 6.73 -9.77 -11.36
CA TRP A 89 8.07 -9.75 -11.93
C TRP A 89 8.06 -8.86 -13.17
N ASN A 90 8.69 -7.69 -13.11
CA ASN A 90 8.78 -6.79 -14.27
C ASN A 90 9.98 -7.13 -15.19
N GLY A 91 10.55 -8.33 -15.09
CA GLY A 91 11.76 -8.73 -15.81
C GLY A 91 13.07 -8.39 -15.10
N ILE A 92 13.05 -7.42 -14.17
CA ILE A 92 14.25 -6.81 -13.59
C ILE A 92 14.22 -6.83 -12.05
N ARG A 93 13.04 -6.67 -11.44
CA ARG A 93 12.82 -6.64 -10.00
C ARG A 93 11.62 -7.47 -9.59
N GLU A 94 11.74 -8.10 -8.43
CA GLU A 94 10.60 -8.61 -7.66
C GLU A 94 9.74 -7.46 -7.12
N THR A 95 8.53 -7.83 -6.68
CA THR A 95 7.58 -7.01 -5.93
C THR A 95 8.27 -5.94 -5.07
N HIS A 96 7.94 -4.67 -5.28
CA HIS A 96 8.51 -3.54 -4.55
C HIS A 96 7.46 -2.47 -4.24
N GLY A 97 7.73 -1.62 -3.25
CA GLY A 97 6.84 -0.54 -2.87
C GLY A 97 6.82 0.61 -3.88
N ALA A 98 5.70 1.33 -3.99
CA ALA A 98 5.63 2.57 -4.75
C ALA A 98 6.54 3.66 -4.15
N GLN A 99 7.01 4.56 -5.00
CA GLN A 99 7.76 5.74 -4.58
C GLN A 99 6.90 6.60 -3.65
N LEU A 100 7.43 6.95 -2.48
CA LEU A 100 6.75 7.67 -1.40
C LEU A 100 6.04 8.94 -1.90
N TYR A 101 6.73 9.75 -2.70
CA TYR A 101 6.15 11.01 -3.19
C TYR A 101 4.89 10.77 -4.04
N LYS A 102 4.80 9.66 -4.78
CA LYS A 102 3.63 9.34 -5.59
C LYS A 102 2.45 8.89 -4.75
N VAL A 103 2.71 8.16 -3.66
CA VAL A 103 1.68 7.80 -2.68
C VAL A 103 1.10 9.09 -2.09
N LEU A 104 1.96 10.01 -1.66
CA LEU A 104 1.54 11.29 -1.09
C LEU A 104 0.79 12.18 -2.11
N LEU A 105 1.24 12.22 -3.36
CA LEU A 105 0.54 12.93 -4.45
C LEU A 105 -0.85 12.34 -4.71
N ASN A 106 -0.97 11.02 -4.75
CA ASN A 106 -2.27 10.36 -4.92
C ASN A 106 -3.23 10.73 -3.78
N TRP A 107 -2.74 10.77 -2.53
CA TRP A 107 -3.56 11.16 -1.37
C TRP A 107 -3.98 12.62 -1.44
N ALA A 108 -3.07 13.52 -1.79
CA ALA A 108 -3.38 14.94 -1.98
C ALA A 108 -4.47 15.13 -3.05
N GLU A 109 -4.34 14.44 -4.18
CA GLU A 109 -5.33 14.48 -5.26
C GLU A 109 -6.71 13.97 -4.79
N ARG A 110 -6.79 12.94 -3.94
CA ARG A 110 -8.08 12.48 -3.39
C ARG A 110 -8.77 13.56 -2.56
N VAL A 111 -8.01 14.33 -1.78
CA VAL A 111 -8.54 15.45 -1.01
C VAL A 111 -8.96 16.59 -1.95
N GLU A 112 -8.11 16.96 -2.91
CA GLU A 112 -8.37 18.05 -3.86
C GLU A 112 -9.58 17.78 -4.76
N MET A 113 -9.79 16.52 -5.18
CA MET A 113 -10.96 16.12 -5.97
C MET A 113 -12.23 15.93 -5.14
N GLY A 114 -12.15 16.06 -3.81
CA GLY A 114 -13.29 15.84 -2.91
C GLY A 114 -13.68 14.37 -2.73
N ASP A 115 -12.83 13.43 -3.15
CA ASP A 115 -13.03 11.99 -2.90
C ASP A 115 -12.90 11.67 -1.41
N TRP A 116 -12.04 12.39 -0.71
CA TRP A 116 -11.79 12.29 0.71
C TRP A 116 -12.27 13.55 1.43
N GLU A 117 -13.27 13.39 2.29
CA GLU A 117 -13.71 14.42 3.21
C GLU A 117 -12.65 14.65 4.28
N VAL A 118 -12.41 15.92 4.64
CA VAL A 118 -11.44 16.33 5.66
C VAL A 118 -12.17 17.05 6.77
N ASP A 119 -12.00 16.59 8.00
CA ASP A 119 -12.52 17.17 9.24
C ASP A 119 -11.39 17.69 10.15
N GLU A 120 -11.72 18.04 11.39
CA GLU A 120 -10.77 18.55 12.39
C GLU A 120 -9.64 17.57 12.74
N ASN A 121 -9.79 16.28 12.43
CA ASN A 121 -8.83 15.21 12.68
C ASN A 121 -8.10 14.75 11.39
N GLY A 122 -8.32 15.41 10.25
CA GLY A 122 -7.75 15.05 8.96
C GLY A 122 -8.77 14.32 8.08
N VAL A 123 -8.33 13.32 7.30
CA VAL A 123 -9.24 12.57 6.41
C VAL A 123 -10.24 11.78 7.25
N ALA A 124 -11.53 12.05 7.04
CA ALA A 124 -12.61 11.37 7.73
C ALA A 124 -12.56 9.86 7.48
N GLY A 125 -12.63 9.06 8.55
CA GLY A 125 -12.48 7.61 8.52
C GLY A 125 -11.02 7.11 8.55
N GLY A 126 -10.03 8.01 8.50
CA GLY A 126 -8.62 7.70 8.72
C GLY A 126 -8.11 6.57 7.81
N ILE A 127 -7.37 5.62 8.39
CA ILE A 127 -6.77 4.51 7.64
C ILE A 127 -7.78 3.51 7.06
N GLU A 128 -9.00 3.49 7.58
CA GLU A 128 -10.05 2.62 7.02
C GLU A 128 -10.53 3.11 5.65
N LYS A 129 -10.28 4.38 5.30
CA LYS A 129 -10.63 4.95 4.00
C LYS A 129 -9.99 4.21 2.83
N PHE A 130 -8.81 3.63 3.05
CA PHE A 130 -8.10 2.82 2.05
C PHE A 130 -8.83 1.53 1.66
N ARG A 131 -9.82 1.08 2.43
CA ARG A 131 -10.66 -0.07 2.05
C ARG A 131 -11.55 0.21 0.84
N ASP A 132 -11.84 1.47 0.55
CA ASP A 132 -12.55 1.86 -0.66
C ASP A 132 -11.81 1.38 -1.92
N ALA A 133 -10.49 1.15 -1.82
CA ALA A 133 -9.69 0.56 -2.91
C ALA A 133 -10.18 -0.84 -3.33
N ASP A 134 -10.85 -1.59 -2.46
CA ASP A 134 -11.43 -2.90 -2.76
C ASP A 134 -12.95 -2.83 -3.04
N THR A 135 -13.46 -1.66 -3.45
CA THR A 135 -14.88 -1.48 -3.79
C THR A 135 -15.08 -1.22 -5.30
N PRO A 136 -16.24 -1.63 -5.86
CA PRO A 136 -16.59 -1.26 -7.23
C PRO A 136 -16.59 0.27 -7.39
N GLY A 137 -15.97 0.77 -8.46
CA GLY A 137 -16.00 2.19 -8.83
C GLY A 137 -15.01 3.11 -8.10
N ASN A 138 -14.33 2.64 -7.04
CA ASN A 138 -13.32 3.44 -6.34
C ASN A 138 -11.88 2.94 -6.53
N TRP A 139 -11.67 1.67 -6.86
CA TRP A 139 -10.34 1.07 -6.99
C TRP A 139 -9.37 1.84 -7.90
N GLU A 140 -9.87 2.44 -8.99
CA GLU A 140 -9.05 3.22 -9.94
C GLU A 140 -8.40 4.45 -9.29
N LYS A 141 -9.06 5.02 -8.28
CA LYS A 141 -8.59 6.20 -7.53
C LYS A 141 -7.31 5.92 -6.72
N TYR A 142 -7.08 4.65 -6.41
CA TYR A 142 -5.93 4.18 -5.62
C TYR A 142 -4.79 3.66 -6.52
N GLN A 143 -4.84 3.95 -7.82
CA GLN A 143 -3.75 3.62 -8.74
C GLN A 143 -2.66 4.68 -8.72
N ILE A 144 -1.41 4.21 -8.71
CA ILE A 144 -0.24 5.06 -8.89
C ILE A 144 0.34 4.76 -10.28
N PRO A 145 0.48 5.77 -11.16
CA PRO A 145 1.13 5.56 -12.44
C PRO A 145 2.57 5.06 -12.30
N LEU A 146 2.92 4.05 -13.10
CA LEU A 146 4.30 3.62 -13.27
C LEU A 146 5.05 4.70 -14.08
N SER A 147 5.96 5.39 -13.41
CA SER A 147 6.97 6.26 -14.03
C SER A 147 8.24 6.09 -13.22
N TRP A 148 9.38 5.95 -13.90
CA TRP A 148 10.65 5.62 -13.28
C TRP A 148 11.50 6.88 -13.12
#